data_AF-A0A846HIF9-F1
#
_entry.id   AF-A0A846HIF9-F1
#
_cell.length_a   1.000
_cell.length_b   1.000
_cell.length_c   1.000
_cell.angle_alpha   90.00
_cell.angle_beta   90.00
_cell.angle_gamma   90.00
#
_symmetry.space_group_name_H-M   'P 1'
#
loop_
_entity.id
_entity.type
_entity.pdbx_description
1 polymer ?
#
loop_
_entity_poly.entity_id
_entity_poly.type
_entity_poly.pdbx_seq_one_letter_code
_entity_poly.pdbx_strand_id
1 'polypeptide(L)'
;MLGSSRWTLYKLPKKYAEITGEENSPATRYHSAIGKFFEEPERSKLKTVENVIKALGGEIIIIWDNTDNRESIKERMFKLKKCTTNELIQEISRRAEEMCPPELIKPTYPNCLKNKHKFNAEDIAGLLNNISTKKYKDG
;
A
#
# COMPACT_ATOMS: atom_id res chain seq x y z
N MET A 1 28.91 0.63 31.20
CA MET A 1 28.03 0.97 32.33
C MET A 1 26.63 1.24 31.79
N LEU A 2 25.71 0.27 31.91
CA LEU A 2 24.30 0.46 31.55
C LEU A 2 23.61 1.19 32.70
N GLY A 3 23.14 2.40 32.45
CA GLY A 3 22.55 3.28 33.46
C GLY A 3 21.26 2.71 34.07
N SER A 4 21.26 2.56 35.39
CA SER A 4 20.16 2.87 36.31
C SER A 4 18.73 2.55 35.84
N SER A 5 18.38 1.26 35.74
CA SER A 5 16.97 0.85 35.71
C SER A 5 16.32 1.15 37.07
N ARG A 6 15.51 2.21 37.12
CA ARG A 6 14.68 2.61 38.28
C ARG A 6 13.57 1.60 38.65
N TRP A 7 13.63 0.40 38.08
CA TRP A 7 12.66 -0.68 38.15
C TRP A 7 13.31 -1.89 38.81
N THR A 8 13.13 -2.00 40.12
CA THR A 8 13.57 -3.17 40.88
C THR A 8 12.54 -4.29 40.73
N LEU A 9 12.99 -5.53 40.98
CA LEU A 9 12.12 -6.72 41.04
C LEU A 9 10.92 -6.55 41.99
N TYR A 10 10.93 -5.56 42.87
CA TYR A 10 9.84 -5.26 43.80
C TYR A 10 8.89 -4.16 43.30
N LYS A 11 9.43 -3.13 42.62
CA LYS A 11 8.67 -1.94 42.24
C LYS A 11 7.69 -2.21 41.10
N LEU A 12 8.09 -3.01 40.12
CA LEU A 12 7.24 -3.33 38.97
C LEU A 12 6.06 -4.24 39.36
N PRO A 13 6.23 -5.34 40.11
CA PRO A 13 5.10 -6.13 40.60
C PRO A 13 4.13 -5.34 41.48
N LYS A 14 4.62 -4.40 42.29
CA LYS A 14 3.76 -3.53 43.10
C LYS A 14 2.89 -2.62 42.22
N LYS A 15 3.49 -1.98 41.20
CA LYS A 15 2.75 -1.17 40.22
C LYS A 15 1.78 -1.99 39.37
N TYR A 16 2.15 -3.23 39.05
CA TYR A 16 1.29 -4.18 38.37
C TYR A 16 0.06 -4.52 39.23
N ALA A 17 0.25 -4.79 40.52
CA ALA A 17 -0.82 -5.06 41.48
C ALA A 17 -1.83 -3.90 41.58
N GLU A 18 -1.31 -2.66 41.67
CA GLU A 18 -2.12 -1.43 41.67
C GLU A 18 -3.00 -1.33 40.41
N ILE A 19 -2.46 -1.59 39.21
CA ILE A 19 -3.21 -1.52 37.94
C ILE A 19 -4.27 -2.63 37.84
N THR A 20 -4.00 -3.79 38.43
CA THR A 20 -4.96 -4.90 38.44
C THR A 20 -6.06 -4.76 39.48
N GLY A 21 -6.03 -3.73 40.34
CA GLY A 21 -6.98 -3.55 41.45
C GLY A 21 -6.73 -4.50 42.63
N GLU A 22 -5.56 -5.13 42.68
CA GLU A 22 -5.15 -6.08 43.72
C GLU A 22 -4.00 -5.51 44.55
N GLU A 23 -4.09 -4.25 44.99
CA GLU A 23 -3.01 -3.54 45.70
C GLU A 23 -2.50 -4.23 46.97
N ASN A 24 -3.35 -5.04 47.60
CA ASN A 24 -3.04 -5.81 48.80
C ASN A 24 -2.36 -7.16 48.49
N SER A 25 -2.27 -7.55 47.22
CA SER A 25 -1.58 -8.78 46.82
C SER A 25 -0.06 -8.63 47.01
N PRO A 26 0.61 -9.67 47.56
CA PRO A 26 2.06 -9.63 47.70
C PRO A 26 2.74 -9.58 46.33
N ALA A 27 3.75 -8.71 46.21
CA ALA A 27 4.53 -8.50 44.99
C ALA A 27 5.00 -9.81 44.35
N THR A 28 5.41 -10.78 45.18
CA THR A 28 5.88 -12.13 44.81
C THR A 28 4.93 -12.87 43.86
N ARG A 29 3.61 -12.64 43.96
CA ARG A 29 2.58 -13.28 43.13
C ARG A 29 2.73 -12.96 41.64
N TYR A 30 3.30 -11.81 41.29
CA TYR A 30 3.42 -11.38 39.90
C TYR A 30 4.81 -11.56 39.30
N HIS A 31 5.82 -11.98 40.09
CA HIS A 31 7.19 -12.16 39.57
C HIS A 31 7.25 -13.17 38.43
N SER A 32 6.51 -14.28 38.53
CA SER A 32 6.49 -15.30 37.49
C SER A 32 5.80 -14.82 36.21
N ALA A 33 4.70 -14.08 36.34
CA ALA A 33 3.98 -13.53 35.19
C ALA A 33 4.77 -12.43 34.48
N ILE A 34 5.40 -11.53 35.26
CA ILE A 34 6.25 -10.45 34.76
C ILE A 34 7.56 -11.01 34.17
N GLY A 35 8.16 -12.01 34.83
CA GLY A 35 9.35 -12.71 34.32
C GLY A 35 9.08 -13.36 32.97
N LYS A 36 7.99 -14.15 32.88
CA LYS A 36 7.57 -14.77 31.60
C LYS A 36 7.28 -13.75 30.51
N PHE A 37 6.78 -12.56 30.86
CA PHE A 37 6.59 -11.49 29.89
C PHE A 37 7.91 -10.96 29.32
N PHE A 38 8.95 -10.79 30.15
CA PHE A 38 10.25 -10.33 29.65
C PHE A 38 11.03 -11.42 28.91
N GLU A 39 10.80 -12.70 29.24
CA GLU A 39 11.42 -13.84 28.56
C GLU A 39 10.74 -14.16 27.22
N GLU A 40 9.40 -14.22 27.20
CA GLU A 40 8.59 -14.63 26.04
C GLU A 40 7.35 -13.70 25.89
N PRO A 41 7.55 -12.44 25.45
CA PRO A 41 6.46 -11.47 25.33
C PRO A 41 5.38 -11.91 24.34
N GLU A 42 5.75 -12.61 23.26
CA GLU A 42 4.83 -13.10 22.22
C GLU A 42 3.89 -14.22 22.69
N ARG A 43 4.27 -14.97 23.73
CA ARG A 43 3.43 -16.01 24.34
C ARG A 43 2.59 -15.51 25.51
N SER A 44 2.85 -14.28 25.93
CA SER A 44 2.12 -13.66 27.03
C SER A 44 0.71 -13.27 26.60
N LYS A 45 -0.24 -13.41 27.53
CA LYS A 45 -1.61 -12.92 27.30
C LYS A 45 -1.56 -11.42 27.06
N LEU A 46 -2.32 -10.92 26.07
CA LEU A 46 -2.38 -9.48 25.75
C LEU A 46 -2.65 -8.60 26.98
N LYS A 47 -3.54 -9.06 27.87
CA LYS A 47 -3.83 -8.37 29.14
C LYS A 47 -2.60 -8.25 30.05
N THR A 48 -1.74 -9.26 30.09
CA THR A 48 -0.48 -9.23 30.86
C THR A 48 0.47 -8.20 30.23
N VAL A 49 0.60 -8.21 28.91
CA VAL A 49 1.42 -7.22 28.17
C VAL A 49 0.94 -5.80 28.49
N GLU A 50 -0.36 -5.55 28.36
CA GLU A 50 -0.99 -4.27 28.67
C GLU A 50 -0.71 -3.81 30.11
N ASN A 51 -0.92 -4.68 31.09
CA ASN A 51 -0.70 -4.34 32.49
C ASN A 51 0.77 -4.07 32.80
N VAL A 52 1.71 -4.81 32.20
CA VAL A 52 3.15 -4.56 32.39
C VAL A 52 3.56 -3.24 31.75
N ILE A 53 3.14 -2.95 30.52
CA ILE A 53 3.45 -1.69 29.83
C ILE A 53 2.89 -0.50 30.59
N LYS A 54 1.63 -0.57 31.07
CA LYS A 54 1.04 0.46 31.94
C LYS A 54 1.80 0.60 33.26
N ALA A 55 2.22 -0.51 33.87
CA ALA A 55 2.99 -0.49 35.12
C ALA A 55 4.35 0.19 34.98
N LEU A 56 4.94 0.13 33.78
CA LEU A 56 6.17 0.84 33.41
C LEU A 56 5.94 2.31 33.05
N GLY A 57 4.69 2.77 33.02
CA GLY A 57 4.31 4.12 32.57
C GLY A 57 4.37 4.28 31.05
N GLY A 58 4.34 3.18 30.30
CA GLY A 58 4.29 3.17 28.84
C GLY A 58 2.86 3.14 28.30
N GLU A 59 2.74 3.30 26.99
CA GLU A 59 1.49 3.28 26.24
C GLU A 59 1.55 2.19 25.16
N ILE A 60 0.41 1.54 24.88
CA ILE A 60 0.27 0.58 23.78
C ILE A 60 -0.48 1.27 22.65
N ILE A 61 0.18 1.38 21.50
CA ILE A 61 -0.42 1.88 20.25
C ILE A 61 -0.63 0.68 19.34
N ILE A 62 -1.89 0.40 18.97
CA ILE A 62 -2.23 -0.63 17.98
C ILE A 62 -2.49 0.08 16.65
N ILE A 63 -1.62 -0.16 15.68
CA ILE A 63 -1.78 0.33 14.31
C ILE A 63 -2.38 -0.80 13.50
N TRP A 64 -3.61 -0.60 13.04
CA TRP A 64 -4.21 -1.47 12.04
C TRP A 64 -3.86 -0.93 10.68
N ASP A 65 -3.18 -1.73 9.85
CA ASP A 65 -3.10 -1.43 8.43
C ASP A 65 -4.53 -1.44 7.90
N ASN A 66 -5.02 -0.30 7.42
CA ASN A 66 -6.35 -0.14 6.90
C ASN A 66 -6.47 -0.99 5.62
N THR A 67 -6.81 -2.27 5.76
CA THR A 67 -6.89 -3.22 4.65
C THR A 67 -8.04 -2.95 3.70
N ASP A 68 -8.90 -1.97 4.00
CA ASP A 68 -9.97 -1.51 3.12
C ASP A 68 -9.45 -0.76 1.88
N ASN A 69 -8.15 -0.44 1.84
CA ASN A 69 -7.49 0.17 0.69
C ASN A 69 -6.32 -0.68 0.16
N ARG A 70 -6.41 -2.01 0.26
CA ARG A 70 -5.59 -2.89 -0.58
C ARG A 70 -6.09 -2.78 -2.03
N GLU A 71 -5.75 -1.69 -2.70
CA GLU A 71 -5.68 -1.71 -4.16
C GLU A 71 -4.82 -2.92 -4.52
N SER A 72 -5.43 -3.88 -5.22
CA SER A 72 -4.69 -5.03 -5.71
C SER A 72 -3.52 -4.52 -6.54
N ILE A 73 -2.40 -5.25 -6.54
CA ILE A 73 -1.25 -4.90 -7.39
C ILE A 73 -1.71 -4.67 -8.85
N LYS A 74 -2.74 -5.40 -9.29
CA LYS A 74 -3.41 -5.22 -10.58
C LYS A 74 -4.05 -3.84 -10.74
N GLU A 75 -4.78 -3.34 -9.75
CA GLU A 75 -5.39 -2.00 -9.78
C GLU A 75 -4.34 -0.89 -9.76
N ARG A 76 -3.27 -1.01 -8.95
CA ARG A 76 -2.15 -0.06 -8.99
C ARG A 76 -1.45 -0.07 -10.35
N MET A 77 -1.17 -1.24 -10.91
CA MET A 77 -0.59 -1.36 -12.25
C MET A 77 -1.51 -0.78 -13.33
N PHE A 78 -2.82 -0.95 -13.21
CA PHE A 78 -3.80 -0.39 -14.15
C PHE A 78 -3.85 1.14 -14.08
N LYS A 79 -3.87 1.72 -12.86
CA LYS A 79 -3.84 3.17 -12.65
C LYS A 79 -2.54 3.78 -13.18
N LEU A 80 -1.39 3.17 -12.87
CA LEU A 80 -0.09 3.61 -13.38
C LEU A 80 -0.05 3.60 -14.91
N LYS A 81 -0.50 2.52 -15.55
CA LYS A 81 -0.61 2.44 -17.02
C LYS A 81 -1.48 3.55 -17.60
N LYS A 82 -2.62 3.86 -16.96
CA LYS A 82 -3.54 4.90 -17.41
C LYS A 82 -2.91 6.30 -17.32
N CYS A 83 -2.23 6.61 -16.21
CA CYS A 83 -1.53 7.90 -16.04
C CYS A 83 -0.42 8.07 -17.08
N THR A 84 0.47 7.08 -17.24
CA THR A 84 1.57 7.16 -18.21
C THR A 84 1.07 7.25 -19.65
N THR A 85 -0.03 6.55 -19.99
CA THR A 85 -0.62 6.65 -21.33
C THR A 85 -1.17 8.04 -21.60
N ASN A 86 -1.82 8.67 -20.61
CA ASN A 86 -2.34 10.02 -20.75
C ASN A 86 -1.22 11.06 -20.90
N GLU A 87 -0.14 10.94 -20.12
CA GLU A 87 1.03 11.81 -20.23
C GLU A 87 1.70 11.69 -21.60
N LEU A 88 1.86 10.46 -22.10
CA LEU A 88 2.39 10.21 -23.44
C LEU A 88 1.49 10.78 -24.55
N ILE A 89 0.16 10.63 -24.43
CA ILE A 89 -0.79 11.22 -25.39
C ILE A 89 -0.66 12.74 -25.39
N GLN A 90 -0.63 13.37 -24.22
CA GLN A 90 -0.48 14.82 -24.11
C GLN A 90 0.83 15.31 -24.74
N GLU A 91 1.94 14.63 -24.50
CA GLU A 91 3.24 14.99 -25.05
C GLU A 91 3.29 14.79 -26.58
N ILE A 92 2.68 13.72 -27.10
CA ILE A 92 2.57 13.50 -28.55
C ILE A 92 1.69 14.59 -29.19
N SER A 93 0.55 14.93 -28.58
CA SER A 93 -0.31 16.02 -29.04
C SER A 93 0.43 17.35 -29.06
N ARG A 94 1.15 17.69 -27.99
CA ARG A 94 1.98 18.90 -27.90
C ARG A 94 3.02 18.96 -29.02
N ARG A 95 3.75 17.86 -29.25
CA ARG A 95 4.76 17.80 -30.34
C ARG A 95 4.14 17.86 -31.73
N ALA A 96 2.95 17.28 -31.92
CA ALA A 96 2.24 17.37 -33.19
C ALA A 96 1.83 18.82 -33.50
N GLU A 97 1.40 19.57 -32.48
CA GLU A 97 1.10 21.01 -32.59
C GLU A 97 2.35 21.86 -32.87
N GLU A 98 3.51 21.49 -32.29
CA GLU A 98 4.79 22.17 -32.54
C GLU A 98 5.37 21.89 -33.92
N MET A 99 5.24 20.65 -34.42
CA MET A 99 5.73 20.26 -35.75
C MET A 99 4.81 20.71 -36.88
N CYS A 100 3.52 20.88 -36.61
CA CYS A 100 2.51 21.37 -37.54
C CYS A 100 1.70 22.50 -36.87
N PRO A 101 2.15 23.76 -36.98
CA PRO A 101 1.38 24.91 -36.53
C PRO A 101 -0.05 24.82 -37.11
N PRO A 102 -1.11 25.07 -36.32
CA PRO A 102 -2.50 24.91 -36.76
C PRO A 102 -2.86 25.73 -38.01
N GLU A 103 -2.04 26.74 -38.33
CA GLU A 103 -2.15 27.60 -39.50
C GLU A 103 -1.77 26.93 -40.83
N LEU A 104 -1.08 25.77 -40.80
CA LEU A 104 -0.71 24.98 -41.99
C LEU A 104 -1.62 23.78 -42.25
N ILE A 105 -2.57 23.48 -41.35
CA ILE A 105 -3.62 22.50 -41.63
C ILE A 105 -4.73 23.19 -42.43
N LYS A 106 -4.40 23.64 -43.64
CA LYS A 106 -5.42 23.73 -44.68
C LYS A 106 -5.84 22.29 -44.95
N PRO A 107 -7.12 21.92 -44.85
CA PRO A 107 -7.56 20.61 -45.29
C PRO A 107 -7.34 20.53 -46.80
N THR A 108 -6.15 20.11 -47.22
CA THR A 108 -5.78 19.97 -48.62
C THR A 108 -6.33 18.66 -49.17
N TYR A 109 -7.60 18.37 -48.91
CA TYR A 109 -8.35 17.32 -49.59
C TYR A 109 -9.81 17.75 -49.72
N PRO A 110 -10.15 18.62 -50.69
CA PRO A 110 -11.52 19.04 -50.92
C PRO A 110 -12.46 17.88 -51.32
N ASN A 111 -11.92 16.69 -51.60
CA ASN A 111 -12.66 15.51 -52.05
C ASN A 111 -12.35 14.23 -51.24
N CYS A 112 -11.95 14.32 -49.97
CA CYS A 112 -12.06 13.12 -49.14
C CYS A 112 -13.54 12.82 -48.94
N LEU A 113 -14.08 11.92 -49.78
CA LEU A 113 -15.33 11.23 -49.57
C LEU A 113 -15.35 10.81 -48.10
N LYS A 114 -16.18 11.47 -47.28
CA LYS A 114 -16.40 11.09 -45.88
C LYS A 114 -16.63 9.60 -45.91
N ASN A 115 -15.65 8.81 -45.46
CA ASN A 115 -15.73 7.36 -45.55
C ASN A 115 -16.93 6.97 -44.69
N LYS A 116 -18.06 6.67 -45.37
CA LYS A 116 -19.30 6.23 -44.73
C LYS A 116 -19.16 4.83 -44.13
N HIS A 117 -18.00 4.18 -44.33
CA HIS A 117 -17.63 2.99 -43.60
C HIS A 117 -17.29 3.34 -42.16
N LYS A 118 -18.32 3.27 -41.31
CA LYS A 118 -18.13 2.99 -39.90
C LYS A 118 -17.51 1.60 -39.81
N PHE A 119 -16.20 1.53 -39.59
CA PHE A 119 -15.56 0.29 -39.20
C PHE A 119 -16.31 -0.26 -37.98
N ASN A 120 -16.89 -1.45 -38.11
CA ASN A 120 -17.51 -2.11 -36.97
C ASN A 120 -16.42 -2.77 -36.12
N ALA A 121 -16.80 -3.25 -34.93
CA ALA A 121 -15.84 -3.88 -34.02
C ALA A 121 -15.16 -5.13 -34.65
N GLU A 122 -15.84 -5.79 -35.60
CA GLU A 122 -15.35 -6.97 -36.29
C GLU A 122 -14.26 -6.63 -37.32
N ASP A 123 -14.41 -5.52 -38.05
CA ASP A 123 -13.42 -5.00 -39.00
C ASP A 123 -12.11 -4.64 -38.27
N ILE A 124 -12.23 -4.02 -37.09
CA ILE A 124 -11.08 -3.66 -36.25
C ILE A 124 -10.40 -4.92 -35.71
N ALA A 125 -11.17 -5.92 -35.29
CA ALA A 125 -10.63 -7.20 -34.81
C ALA A 125 -9.88 -7.96 -35.92
N GLY A 126 -10.38 -7.94 -37.16
CA GLY A 126 -9.72 -8.53 -38.32
C GLY A 126 -8.37 -7.87 -38.64
N LEU A 127 -8.30 -6.54 -38.54
CA LEU A 127 -7.06 -5.78 -38.75
C LEU A 127 -6.00 -6.09 -37.68
N LEU A 128 -6.40 -6.14 -36.42
CA LEU A 128 -5.48 -6.42 -35.30
C LEU A 128 -4.96 -7.87 -35.32
N ASN A 129 -5.80 -8.83 -35.74
CA ASN A 129 -5.38 -10.22 -35.88
C ASN A 129 -4.35 -10.42 -37.00
N ASN A 130 -4.46 -9.68 -38.10
CA ASN A 130 -3.48 -9.75 -39.20
C ASN A 130 -2.10 -9.15 -38.84
N ILE A 131 -2.05 -8.23 -37.88
CA ILE A 131 -0.78 -7.71 -37.35
C ILE A 131 -0.13 -8.75 -36.42
N SER A 132 -0.92 -9.52 -35.67
CA SER A 132 -0.42 -10.56 -34.77
C SER A 132 0.13 -11.81 -35.49
N THR A 133 -0.27 -12.06 -36.74
CA THR A 133 0.14 -13.26 -37.50
C THR A 133 1.37 -13.06 -38.39
N LYS A 134 1.85 -11.83 -38.59
CA LYS A 134 3.20 -11.59 -39.13
C LYS A 134 4.26 -11.78 -38.03
N LYS A 135 4.34 -12.99 -37.47
CA LYS A 135 5.58 -13.44 -36.84
C LYS A 135 6.62 -13.58 -37.94
N TYR A 136 7.76 -12.91 -37.76
CA TYR A 136 8.95 -13.09 -38.58
C TYR A 136 9.20 -14.59 -38.75
N LYS A 137 9.08 -15.08 -39.99
CA LYS A 137 9.76 -16.32 -40.37
C LYS A 137 11.22 -15.94 -40.49
N ASP A 138 11.98 -16.15 -39.43
CA ASP A 138 13.43 -16.21 -39.51
C ASP A 138 13.76 -17.45 -40.36
N GLY A 139 14.26 -17.19 -41.56
CA GLY A 139 14.98 -18.13 -42.41
C GLY A 139 16.36 -17.57 -42.65
#